data_AF-A0A0N8GSH7-F1
#
_entry.id   AF-A0A0N8GSH7-F1
#
_cell.length_a   1.000
_cell.length_b   1.000
_cell.length_c   1.000
_cell.angle_alpha   90.00
_cell.angle_beta   90.00
_cell.angle_gamma   90.00
#
_symmetry.space_group_name_H-M   'P 1'
#
loop_
_entity.id
_entity.type
_entity.pdbx_description
1 polymer ?
#
loop_
_entity_poly.entity_id
_entity_poly.type
_entity_poly.pdbx_seq_one_letter_code
_entity_poly.pdbx_strand_id
1 'polypeptide(L)'
;MLPFGHVGAGLLWGRWIAPRVRHLSAAEVRRLGGLGGVLPDIDLPVGLLWYWWRERRIEIRHHQWPTHTPLFHLAWLVLGYTWATLRRNRALQERILVLGGAACLHIVQDVVGTGDGVQLFYPLSRRHLGVGLFNCHGRDWLRGYVRSAFFWCELVFGLLGLIVWRWPQKYDKERVLFGDGEGFSYHTGASPKM
;
A
#
# COMPACT_ATOMS: atom_id res chain seq x y z
N MET A 1 7.34 6.81 -11.37
CA MET A 1 7.60 7.45 -10.06
C MET A 1 8.75 6.70 -9.37
N LEU A 2 9.34 7.18 -8.27
CA LEU A 2 10.44 6.46 -7.62
C LEU A 2 9.89 5.41 -6.64
N PRO A 3 10.37 4.14 -6.69
CA PRO A 3 9.97 3.10 -5.73
C PRO A 3 10.12 3.53 -4.26
N PHE A 4 11.13 4.34 -3.98
CA PHE A 4 11.38 4.91 -2.66
C PHE A 4 10.21 5.78 -2.15
N GLY A 5 9.61 6.59 -3.03
CA GLY A 5 8.45 7.43 -2.69
C GLY A 5 7.21 6.59 -2.40
N HIS A 6 7.00 5.50 -3.14
CA HIS A 6 5.86 4.60 -2.93
C HIS A 6 5.97 3.80 -1.62
N VAL A 7 7.16 3.27 -1.31
CA VAL A 7 7.44 2.66 0.01
C VAL A 7 7.17 3.66 1.12
N GLY A 8 7.68 4.89 0.98
CA GLY A 8 7.52 5.95 1.96
C GLY A 8 6.05 6.29 2.22
N ALA A 9 5.27 6.46 1.15
CA ALA A 9 3.83 6.70 1.23
C ALA A 9 3.08 5.53 1.90
N GLY A 10 3.42 4.29 1.56
CA GLY A 10 2.85 3.10 2.20
C GLY A 10 3.18 2.98 3.70
N LEU A 11 4.39 3.36 4.12
CA LEU A 11 4.77 3.43 5.53
C LEU A 11 4.01 4.53 6.28
N LEU A 12 3.84 5.70 5.66
CA LEU A 12 3.05 6.80 6.21
C LEU A 12 1.57 6.41 6.37
N TRP A 13 1.00 5.72 5.38
CA TRP A 13 -0.33 5.12 5.47
C TRP A 13 -0.43 4.18 6.66
N GLY A 14 0.52 3.24 6.79
CA GLY A 14 0.61 2.32 7.93
C GLY A 14 0.64 3.07 9.26
N ARG A 15 1.43 4.14 9.38
CA ARG A 15 1.48 4.98 10.58
C ARG A 15 0.16 5.66 10.88
N TRP A 16 -0.52 6.18 9.86
CA TRP A 16 -1.79 6.88 9.99
C TRP A 16 -2.95 5.95 10.39
N ILE A 17 -2.97 4.73 9.86
CA ILE A 17 -4.01 3.74 10.15
C ILE A 17 -3.74 2.97 11.45
N ALA A 18 -2.49 2.93 11.95
CA ALA A 18 -2.12 2.17 13.14
C ALA A 18 -3.04 2.39 14.36
N PRO A 19 -3.49 3.61 14.73
CA PRO A 19 -4.40 3.81 15.86
C PRO A 19 -5.80 3.16 15.69
N ARG A 20 -6.16 2.79 14.45
CA ARG A 20 -7.43 2.16 14.09
C ARG A 20 -7.33 0.63 14.00
N VAL A 21 -6.11 0.09 14.12
CA VAL A 21 -5.77 -1.32 13.95
C VAL A 21 -5.45 -1.90 15.33
N ARG A 22 -6.27 -2.83 15.81
CA ARG A 22 -6.23 -3.35 17.19
C ARG A 22 -5.71 -4.79 17.29
N HIS A 23 -5.61 -5.50 16.18
CA HIS A 23 -5.26 -6.93 16.15
C HIS A 23 -3.89 -7.17 15.50
N LEU A 24 -3.28 -6.15 14.88
CA LEU A 24 -1.92 -6.25 14.34
C LEU A 24 -0.90 -5.60 15.27
N SER A 25 0.32 -6.13 15.27
CA SER A 25 1.47 -5.47 15.91
C SER A 25 1.92 -4.25 15.12
N ALA A 26 2.61 -3.29 15.74
CA ALA A 26 3.06 -2.12 15.01
C ALA A 26 4.12 -2.49 13.95
N ALA A 27 4.93 -3.52 14.21
CA ALA A 27 5.87 -4.07 13.25
C ALA A 27 5.16 -4.66 12.01
N GLU A 28 4.07 -5.38 12.22
CA GLU A 28 3.27 -5.94 11.13
C GLU A 28 2.60 -4.83 10.29
N VAL A 29 2.05 -3.79 10.93
CA VAL A 29 1.50 -2.62 10.21
C VAL A 29 2.57 -1.93 9.36
N ARG A 30 3.79 -1.73 9.88
CA ARG A 30 4.90 -1.15 9.09
C ARG A 30 5.27 -2.02 7.91
N ARG A 31 5.43 -3.34 8.11
CA ARG A 31 5.76 -4.28 7.04
C ARG A 31 4.68 -4.28 5.96
N LEU A 32 3.41 -4.39 6.35
CA LEU A 32 2.29 -4.40 5.41
C LEU A 32 2.13 -3.06 4.68
N GLY A 33 2.33 -1.93 5.37
CA GLY A 33 2.30 -0.61 4.73
C GLY A 33 3.39 -0.46 3.67
N GLY A 34 4.63 -0.82 4.01
CA GLY A 34 5.75 -0.80 3.06
C GLY A 34 5.56 -1.76 1.89
N LEU A 35 5.14 -3.01 2.17
CA LEU A 35 4.85 -4.01 1.13
C LEU A 35 3.71 -3.56 0.22
N GLY A 36 2.63 -3.03 0.78
CA GLY A 36 1.49 -2.51 0.00
C GLY A 36 1.91 -1.35 -0.89
N GLY A 37 2.83 -0.50 -0.41
CA GLY A 37 3.40 0.59 -1.19
C GLY A 37 4.20 0.13 -2.43
N VAL A 38 4.71 -1.10 -2.48
CA VAL A 38 5.43 -1.64 -3.68
C VAL A 38 4.66 -2.76 -4.36
N LEU A 39 3.49 -3.14 -3.84
CA LEU A 39 2.72 -4.26 -4.35
C LEU A 39 2.29 -4.06 -5.80
N PRO A 40 1.84 -2.86 -6.24
CA PRO A 40 1.58 -2.62 -7.65
C PRO A 40 2.80 -2.94 -8.51
N ASP A 41 4.00 -2.55 -8.11
CA ASP A 41 5.26 -2.73 -8.85
C ASP A 41 5.73 -4.18 -9.05
N ILE A 42 5.01 -5.17 -8.52
CA ILE A 42 5.41 -6.59 -8.62
C ILE A 42 5.43 -7.10 -10.07
N ASP A 43 4.78 -6.41 -11.01
CA ASP A 43 4.88 -6.74 -12.42
C ASP A 43 6.21 -6.35 -13.06
N LEU A 44 7.01 -5.44 -12.48
CA LEU A 44 8.36 -5.16 -12.97
C LEU A 44 9.26 -6.40 -12.96
N PRO A 45 9.48 -7.09 -11.83
CA PRO A 45 10.31 -8.29 -11.83
C PRO A 45 9.71 -9.40 -12.72
N VAL A 46 8.38 -9.54 -12.77
CA VAL A 46 7.72 -10.52 -13.66
C VAL A 46 7.96 -10.18 -15.13
N GLY A 47 7.80 -8.91 -15.51
CA GLY A 47 8.03 -8.39 -16.84
C GLY A 47 9.50 -8.49 -17.25
N LEU A 48 10.43 -8.24 -16.33
CA LEU A 48 11.86 -8.44 -16.55
C LEU A 48 12.19 -9.91 -16.79
N LEU A 49 11.71 -10.83 -15.94
CA LEU A 49 11.89 -12.27 -16.14
C LEU A 49 11.36 -12.72 -17.51
N TRP A 50 10.17 -12.23 -17.88
CA TRP A 50 9.57 -12.50 -19.18
C TRP A 50 10.39 -11.93 -20.34
N TYR A 51 10.92 -10.71 -20.21
CA TYR A 51 11.80 -10.06 -21.19
C TYR A 51 13.08 -10.86 -21.42
N TRP A 52 13.73 -11.33 -20.35
CA TRP A 52 14.90 -12.19 -20.44
C TRP A 52 14.59 -13.52 -21.10
N TRP A 53 13.47 -14.15 -20.74
CA TRP A 53 13.08 -15.44 -21.31
C TRP A 53 12.74 -15.35 -22.79
N ARG A 54 12.16 -14.23 -23.25
CA ARG A 54 11.76 -14.01 -24.65
C ARG A 54 12.83 -13.32 -25.48
N GLU A 55 14.11 -13.49 -25.14
CA GLU A 55 15.25 -12.93 -25.87
C GLU A 55 15.12 -11.43 -26.16
N ARG A 56 14.61 -10.66 -25.20
CA ARG A 56 14.51 -9.20 -25.30
C ARG A 56 13.56 -8.68 -26.40
N ARG A 57 12.64 -9.52 -26.89
CA ARG A 57 11.72 -9.15 -27.99
C ARG A 57 10.46 -8.42 -27.56
N ILE A 58 10.33 -8.05 -26.28
CA ILE A 58 9.09 -7.54 -25.70
C ILE A 58 9.35 -6.19 -25.02
N GLU A 59 8.48 -5.23 -25.25
CA GLU A 59 8.49 -3.96 -24.53
C GLU A 59 7.78 -4.14 -23.18
N ILE A 60 8.45 -3.80 -22.08
CA ILE A 60 7.86 -3.85 -20.73
C ILE A 60 7.03 -2.58 -20.53
N ARG A 61 5.71 -2.71 -20.57
CA ARG A 61 4.76 -1.61 -20.36
C ARG A 61 4.10 -1.71 -18.99
N HIS A 62 4.86 -1.32 -17.97
CA HIS A 62 4.51 -1.39 -16.54
C HIS A 62 3.07 -0.95 -16.21
N HIS A 63 2.70 0.30 -16.57
CA HIS A 63 1.37 0.86 -16.27
C HIS A 63 0.21 0.24 -17.08
N GLN A 64 0.47 -0.78 -17.89
CA GLN A 64 -0.55 -1.55 -18.61
C GLN A 64 -0.92 -2.86 -17.91
N TRP A 65 -0.21 -3.23 -16.84
CA TRP A 65 -0.52 -4.45 -16.10
C TRP A 65 -1.71 -4.24 -15.17
N PRO A 66 -2.50 -5.30 -14.90
CA PRO A 66 -3.63 -5.22 -13.97
C PRO A 66 -3.25 -4.68 -12.59
N THR A 67 -2.01 -4.90 -12.15
CA THR A 67 -1.45 -4.37 -10.90
C THR A 67 -1.40 -2.85 -10.84
N HIS A 68 -1.47 -2.13 -11.97
CA HIS A 68 -1.51 -0.67 -12.05
C HIS A 68 -2.90 -0.11 -12.34
N THR A 69 -3.94 -0.91 -12.08
CA THR A 69 -5.33 -0.51 -12.31
C THR A 69 -6.03 -0.25 -10.98
N PRO A 70 -6.64 0.93 -10.76
CA PRO A 70 -7.31 1.23 -9.48
C PRO A 70 -8.41 0.23 -9.16
N LEU A 71 -9.19 -0.18 -10.17
CA LEU A 71 -10.28 -1.13 -10.00
C LEU A 71 -9.80 -2.50 -9.49
N PHE A 72 -8.59 -2.94 -9.88
CA PHE A 72 -8.03 -4.20 -9.36
C PHE A 72 -7.77 -4.14 -7.85
N HIS A 73 -7.10 -3.10 -7.37
CA HIS A 73 -6.82 -2.95 -5.94
C HIS A 73 -8.06 -2.64 -5.12
N LEU A 74 -8.98 -1.82 -5.65
CA LEU A 74 -10.27 -1.57 -5.01
C LEU A 74 -11.12 -2.83 -4.92
N ALA A 75 -11.18 -3.64 -5.99
CA ALA A 75 -11.88 -4.91 -5.95
C ALA A 75 -11.26 -5.86 -4.92
N TRP A 76 -9.92 -5.98 -4.89
CA TRP A 76 -9.24 -6.79 -3.89
C TRP A 76 -9.51 -6.31 -2.46
N LEU A 77 -9.46 -5.00 -2.22
CA LEU A 77 -9.75 -4.39 -0.93
C LEU A 77 -11.19 -4.68 -0.48
N VAL A 78 -12.18 -4.43 -1.35
CA VAL A 78 -13.61 -4.62 -1.05
C VAL A 78 -13.94 -6.10 -0.85
N LEU A 79 -13.55 -6.96 -1.79
CA LEU A 79 -13.85 -8.39 -1.73
C LEU A 79 -13.11 -9.05 -0.56
N GLY A 80 -11.84 -8.73 -0.38
CA GLY A 80 -11.03 -9.24 0.72
C GLY A 80 -11.57 -8.81 2.08
N TYR A 81 -11.89 -7.53 2.25
CA TYR A 81 -12.46 -7.01 3.49
C TYR A 81 -13.83 -7.65 3.79
N THR A 82 -14.69 -7.78 2.77
CA THR A 82 -16.00 -8.43 2.89
C THR A 82 -15.84 -9.89 3.30
N TRP A 83 -14.96 -10.64 2.64
CA TRP A 83 -14.66 -12.02 2.99
C TRP A 83 -14.15 -12.16 4.43
N ALA A 84 -13.20 -11.32 4.84
CA ALA A 84 -12.69 -11.31 6.21
C ALA A 84 -13.78 -10.94 7.24
N THR A 85 -14.77 -10.13 6.84
CA THR A 85 -15.97 -9.81 7.64
C THR A 85 -16.88 -11.02 7.80
N LEU A 86 -17.19 -11.72 6.71
CA LEU A 86 -17.99 -12.94 6.76
C LEU A 86 -17.34 -14.04 7.61
N ARG A 87 -16.00 -14.11 7.60
CA ARG A 87 -15.22 -15.03 8.43
C ARG A 87 -15.02 -14.57 9.88
N ARG A 88 -15.54 -13.40 10.26
CA ARG A 88 -15.34 -12.76 11.57
C ARG A 88 -13.85 -12.64 11.97
N ASN A 89 -12.95 -12.54 10.99
CA ASN A 89 -11.51 -12.48 11.21
C ASN A 89 -11.03 -11.02 11.18
N ARG A 90 -10.98 -10.38 12.36
CA ARG A 90 -10.59 -8.96 12.50
C ARG A 90 -9.15 -8.69 12.11
N ALA A 91 -8.22 -9.58 12.46
CA ALA A 91 -6.82 -9.44 12.06
C ALA A 91 -6.69 -9.43 10.53
N LEU A 92 -7.38 -10.32 9.82
CA LEU A 92 -7.36 -10.34 8.36
C LEU A 92 -7.98 -9.06 7.75
N GLN A 93 -9.09 -8.55 8.31
CA GLN A 93 -9.67 -7.27 7.87
C GLN A 93 -8.64 -6.14 7.95
N GLU A 94 -7.94 -6.04 9.08
CA GLU A 94 -6.93 -5.02 9.29
C GLU A 94 -5.73 -5.17 8.35
N ARG A 95 -5.28 -6.41 8.09
CA ARG A 95 -4.20 -6.66 7.11
C ARG A 95 -4.57 -6.16 5.73
N ILE A 96 -5.79 -6.44 5.29
CA ILE A 96 -6.31 -6.03 3.99
C ILE A 96 -6.44 -4.51 3.93
N LEU A 97 -6.93 -3.85 4.98
CA LEU A 97 -6.99 -2.39 5.04
C LEU A 97 -5.61 -1.73 4.96
N VAL A 98 -4.63 -2.24 5.70
CA VAL A 98 -3.26 -1.70 5.69
C VAL A 98 -2.61 -1.91 4.32
N LEU A 99 -2.60 -3.16 3.83
CA LEU A 99 -1.95 -3.52 2.57
C LEU A 99 -2.63 -2.87 1.37
N GLY A 100 -3.96 -3.03 1.25
CA GLY A 100 -4.74 -2.53 0.13
C GLY A 100 -4.85 -1.01 0.11
N GLY A 101 -4.93 -0.36 1.27
CA GLY A 101 -4.88 1.11 1.35
C GLY A 101 -3.53 1.68 0.89
N ALA A 102 -2.42 1.05 1.28
CA ALA A 102 -1.09 1.44 0.80
C ALA A 102 -0.94 1.21 -0.72
N ALA A 103 -1.44 0.10 -1.26
CA ALA A 103 -1.44 -0.16 -2.70
C ALA A 103 -2.30 0.86 -3.47
N CYS A 104 -3.46 1.25 -2.94
CA CYS A 104 -4.28 2.32 -3.53
C CYS A 104 -3.52 3.66 -3.54
N LEU A 105 -2.78 3.98 -2.47
CA LEU A 105 -1.99 5.21 -2.40
C LEU A 105 -0.87 5.24 -3.44
N HIS A 106 -0.23 4.10 -3.72
CA HIS A 106 0.71 3.97 -4.83
C HIS A 106 0.04 4.34 -6.16
N ILE A 107 -1.13 3.76 -6.47
CA ILE A 107 -1.85 4.08 -7.71
C ILE A 107 -2.20 5.57 -7.80
N VAL A 108 -2.60 6.19 -6.68
CA VAL A 108 -2.87 7.63 -6.63
C VAL A 108 -1.61 8.44 -6.95
N GLN A 109 -0.45 8.03 -6.45
CA GLN A 109 0.81 8.67 -6.82
C GLN A 109 1.01 8.54 -8.34
N ASP A 110 0.86 7.36 -8.91
CA ASP A 110 1.08 7.15 -10.34
C ASP A 110 0.15 7.98 -11.23
N VAL A 111 -1.11 8.16 -10.83
CA VAL A 111 -2.05 9.07 -11.53
C VAL A 111 -1.46 10.49 -11.62
N VAL A 112 -0.72 10.93 -10.62
CA VAL A 112 -0.28 12.32 -10.47
C VAL A 112 1.16 12.54 -10.98
N GLY A 113 2.03 11.53 -10.93
CA GLY A 113 3.46 11.70 -11.22
C GLY A 113 4.00 10.96 -12.44
N THR A 114 3.21 10.11 -13.10
CA THR A 114 3.69 9.34 -14.26
C THR A 114 3.45 10.07 -15.58
N GLY A 115 4.34 9.84 -16.55
CA GLY A 115 4.24 10.44 -17.88
C GLY A 115 3.17 9.79 -18.74
N ASP A 116 3.05 8.47 -18.60
CA ASP A 116 2.16 7.64 -19.41
C ASP A 116 0.74 7.62 -18.83
N GLY A 117 0.59 7.97 -17.54
CA GLY A 117 -0.64 7.80 -16.78
C GLY A 117 -0.93 6.33 -16.45
N VAL A 118 -2.09 6.10 -15.84
CA VAL A 118 -2.57 4.76 -15.49
C VAL A 118 -3.91 4.47 -16.17
N GLN A 119 -4.23 3.19 -16.34
CA GLN A 119 -5.51 2.77 -16.89
C GLN A 119 -6.61 2.78 -15.81
N LEU A 120 -7.11 3.98 -15.49
CA LEU A 120 -8.04 4.20 -14.38
C LEU A 120 -9.27 3.28 -14.39
N PHE A 121 -9.78 2.98 -15.59
CA PHE A 121 -11.03 2.25 -15.79
C PHE A 121 -10.84 0.87 -16.45
N TYR A 122 -9.62 0.29 -16.45
CA TYR A 122 -9.42 -1.07 -16.95
C TYR A 122 -10.24 -2.08 -16.11
N PRO A 123 -10.91 -3.08 -16.72
CA PRO A 123 -10.84 -3.47 -18.14
C PRO A 123 -11.84 -2.76 -19.07
N LEU A 124 -12.68 -1.86 -18.56
CA LEU A 124 -13.71 -1.16 -19.34
C LEU A 124 -13.10 -0.16 -20.35
N SER A 125 -11.90 0.36 -20.07
CA SER A 125 -11.17 1.25 -20.97
C SER A 125 -9.65 1.02 -20.86
N ARG A 126 -8.96 1.08 -22.00
CA ARG A 126 -7.49 1.05 -22.09
C ARG A 126 -6.86 2.44 -22.20
N ARG A 127 -7.66 3.51 -22.06
CA ARG A 127 -7.14 4.87 -22.05
C ARG A 127 -6.31 5.09 -20.79
N HIS A 128 -5.11 5.63 -20.97
CA HIS A 128 -4.28 6.04 -19.86
C HIS A 128 -4.64 7.48 -19.52
N LEU A 129 -4.72 7.77 -18.23
CA LEU A 129 -5.05 9.09 -17.71
C LEU A 129 -4.07 9.41 -16.60
N GLY A 130 -3.63 10.66 -16.56
CA GLY A 130 -2.73 11.18 -15.55
C GLY A 130 -2.85 12.69 -15.44
N VAL A 131 -2.26 13.24 -14.38
CA VAL A 131 -2.21 14.67 -14.08
C VAL A 131 -0.74 15.12 -14.11
N GLY A 132 -0.50 16.37 -14.53
CA GLY A 132 0.82 16.99 -14.43
C GLY A 132 1.77 16.66 -15.59
N LEU A 133 2.24 15.42 -15.69
CA LEU A 133 3.27 15.01 -16.66
C LEU A 133 2.73 14.16 -17.82
N PHE A 134 1.41 14.12 -17.99
CA PHE A 134 0.74 13.28 -18.98
C PHE A 134 1.24 13.56 -20.42
N ASN A 135 1.50 12.49 -21.18
CA ASN A 135 2.11 12.47 -22.53
C ASN A 135 3.57 12.94 -22.60
N CYS A 136 4.27 13.10 -21.47
CA CYS A 136 5.73 13.23 -21.49
C CYS A 136 6.36 11.83 -21.45
N HIS A 137 7.39 11.61 -22.26
CA HIS A 137 8.11 10.32 -22.29
C HIS A 137 9.63 10.53 -22.29
N GLY A 138 10.36 9.46 -21.92
CA GLY A 138 11.82 9.43 -21.98
C GLY A 138 12.51 10.60 -21.25
N ARG A 139 13.38 11.32 -21.96
CA ARG A 139 14.15 12.44 -21.39
C ARG A 139 13.28 13.65 -21.06
N ASP A 140 12.18 13.86 -21.78
CA ASP A 140 11.28 14.99 -21.54
C ASP A 140 10.50 14.77 -20.25
N TRP A 141 9.99 13.54 -20.07
CA TRP A 141 9.41 13.14 -18.80
C TRP A 141 10.40 13.30 -17.65
N LEU A 142 11.62 12.77 -17.76
CA LEU A 142 12.60 12.85 -16.68
C LEU A 142 12.92 14.30 -16.30
N ARG A 143 13.11 15.19 -17.29
CA ARG A 143 13.37 16.62 -17.07
C ARG A 143 12.18 17.33 -16.43
N GLY A 144 10.96 17.04 -16.87
CA GLY A 144 9.75 17.57 -16.24
C GLY A 144 9.58 17.05 -14.82
N TYR A 145 9.81 15.76 -14.63
CA TYR A 145 9.66 15.04 -13.38
C TYR A 145 10.54 15.61 -12.27
N VAL A 146 11.86 15.68 -12.48
CA VAL A 146 12.80 16.18 -11.45
C VAL A 146 12.60 17.66 -11.09
N ARG A 147 11.90 18.43 -11.94
CA ARG A 147 11.54 19.83 -11.70
C ARG A 147 10.13 19.99 -11.13
N SER A 148 9.34 18.93 -11.10
CA SER A 148 7.95 18.97 -10.63
C SER A 148 7.88 18.95 -9.10
N ALA A 149 6.79 19.48 -8.54
CA ALA A 149 6.49 19.33 -7.12
C ALA A 149 6.33 17.85 -6.71
N PHE A 150 5.92 16.98 -7.63
CA PHE A 150 5.71 15.55 -7.37
C PHE A 150 6.99 14.82 -6.99
N PHE A 151 8.11 15.14 -7.66
CA PHE A 151 9.41 14.59 -7.30
C PHE A 151 9.81 14.97 -5.85
N TRP A 152 9.60 16.23 -5.47
CA TRP A 152 9.88 16.69 -4.11
C TRP A 152 8.94 16.06 -3.08
N CYS A 153 7.66 15.92 -3.40
CA CYS A 153 6.70 15.22 -2.55
C CYS A 153 7.11 13.77 -2.30
N GLU A 154 7.56 13.05 -3.33
CA GLU A 154 8.08 11.69 -3.17
C GLU A 154 9.31 11.61 -2.31
N LEU A 155 10.26 12.53 -2.51
CA LEU A 155 11.47 12.57 -1.70
C LEU A 155 11.10 12.77 -0.23
N VAL A 156 10.17 13.69 0.05
CA VAL A 156 9.63 13.92 1.39
C VAL A 156 8.94 12.67 1.93
N PHE A 157 8.06 12.01 1.16
CA PHE A 157 7.41 10.78 1.60
C PHE A 157 8.40 9.66 1.90
N GLY A 158 9.41 9.47 1.06
CA GLY A 158 10.46 8.49 1.29
C GLY A 158 11.27 8.80 2.56
N LEU A 159 11.70 10.05 2.75
CA LEU A 159 12.42 10.48 3.95
C LEU A 159 11.59 10.32 5.23
N LEU A 160 10.34 10.77 5.22
CA LEU A 160 9.43 10.60 6.35
C LEU A 160 9.12 9.12 6.60
N GLY A 161 9.01 8.32 5.54
CA GLY A 161 8.87 6.86 5.61
C GLY A 161 10.05 6.21 6.32
N LEU A 162 11.29 6.62 6.02
CA LEU A 162 12.49 6.15 6.73
C LEU A 162 12.45 6.49 8.21
N ILE A 163 12.00 7.70 8.57
CA ILE A 163 11.81 8.11 9.97
C ILE A 163 10.79 7.19 10.64
N VAL A 164 9.62 6.97 10.01
CA VAL A 164 8.57 6.08 10.52
C VAL A 164 9.06 4.65 10.68
N TRP A 165 9.88 4.16 9.74
CA TRP A 165 10.46 2.82 9.79
C TRP A 165 11.38 2.63 11.00
N ARG A 166 12.19 3.65 11.30
CA ARG A 166 13.17 3.63 12.40
C ARG A 166 12.56 3.98 13.76
N TRP A 167 11.43 4.68 13.78
CA TRP A 167 10.85 5.19 15.02
C TRP A 167 10.15 4.07 15.83
N PRO A 168 10.57 3.82 17.09
CA PRO A 168 9.89 2.86 17.95
C PRO A 168 8.44 3.30 18.18
N GLN A 169 7.47 2.48 17.79
CA GLN A 169 6.06 2.80 18.04
C GLN A 169 5.78 2.61 19.52
N LYS A 170 5.38 3.67 20.23
CA LYS A 170 4.98 3.61 21.65
C LYS A 170 3.92 2.51 21.91
N TYR A 171 3.09 2.21 20.91
CA TYR A 171 2.05 1.19 20.95
C TYR A 171 2.57 -0.25 21.15
N ASP A 172 3.84 -0.54 20.82
CA ASP A 172 4.41 -1.87 21.09
C ASP A 172 4.65 -2.07 22.60
N LYS A 173 4.78 -0.99 23.40
CA LYS A 173 5.03 -1.11 24.85
C LYS A 173 3.76 -1.34 25.66
N GLU A 174 2.63 -0.78 25.25
CA GLU A 174 1.39 -0.87 26.05
C GLU A 174 0.73 -2.26 25.94
N ARG A 175 0.78 -2.94 24.78
CA ARG A 175 0.28 -4.33 24.70
C ARG A 175 1.07 -5.31 25.56
N VAL A 176 2.39 -5.12 25.66
CA VAL A 176 3.24 -5.93 26.54
C VAL A 176 2.90 -5.69 28.01
N LEU A 177 2.51 -4.46 28.38
CA LEU A 177 2.19 -4.10 29.76
C LEU A 177 0.79 -4.55 30.20
N PHE A 178 -0.16 -4.71 29.27
CA PHE A 178 -1.54 -5.06 29.61
C PHE A 178 -1.91 -6.52 29.37
N GLY A 179 -0.96 -7.36 28.98
CA GLY A 179 -1.13 -8.80 28.81
C GLY A 179 -2.03 -9.13 27.62
N ASP A 180 -1.56 -10.05 26.77
CA ASP A 180 -2.35 -10.61 25.69
C ASP A 180 -3.45 -11.51 26.27
N GLY A 181 -4.52 -10.91 26.82
CA GLY A 181 -5.83 -11.52 26.93
C GLY A 181 -5.92 -12.95 27.45
N GLU A 182 -5.05 -13.38 28.38
CA GLU A 182 -5.48 -14.41 29.32
C GLU A 182 -6.66 -13.79 30.07
N GLY A 183 -7.83 -14.37 29.82
CA GLY A 183 -9.11 -13.71 30.04
C GLY A 183 -9.22 -13.08 31.41
N PHE A 184 -9.59 -11.80 31.42
CA PHE A 184 -10.51 -11.32 32.44
C PHE A 184 -11.83 -12.07 32.23
N SER A 185 -11.86 -13.34 32.67
CA SER A 185 -13.08 -13.96 33.12
C SER A 185 -13.56 -13.08 34.26
N TYR A 186 -14.54 -12.23 33.96
CA TYR A 186 -15.43 -11.75 35.00
C TYR A 186 -16.04 -13.00 35.61
N HIS A 187 -15.42 -13.51 36.69
CA HIS A 187 -16.12 -14.33 37.66
C HIS A 187 -17.26 -13.45 38.18
N THR A 188 -18.37 -13.48 37.46
CA THR A 188 -19.66 -13.01 37.94
C THR A 188 -19.85 -13.71 39.27
N GLY A 189 -19.78 -12.92 40.34
CA GLY A 189 -19.87 -13.39 41.70
C GLY A 189 -21.02 -14.35 41.83
N ALA A 190 -20.73 -15.50 42.44
CA ALA A 190 -21.74 -16.35 43.01
C ALA A 190 -22.69 -15.45 43.82
N SER A 191 -23.95 -15.39 43.42
CA SER A 191 -24.99 -14.85 44.28
C SER A 191 -24.97 -15.67 45.58
N PRO A 192 -24.88 -15.02 46.77
CA PRO A 192 -25.06 -15.73 48.01
C PRO A 192 -26.47 -16.31 48.01
N LYS A 193 -26.59 -17.63 48.14
CA LYS A 193 -27.86 -18.26 48.49
C LYS A 193 -28.22 -17.78 49.90
N MET A 194 -29.34 -17.07 50.02
CA MET A 194 -30.10 -17.01 51.27
C MET A 194 -30.93 -18.29 51.40
#